data_AF-A0A7C5MA77-F1
#
_entry.id   AF-A0A7C5MA77-F1
#
_cell.length_a   1.000
_cell.length_b   1.000
_cell.length_c   1.000
_cell.angle_alpha   90.00
_cell.angle_beta   90.00
_cell.angle_gamma   90.00
#
_symmetry.space_group_name_H-M   'P 1'
#
loop_
_entity.id
_entity.type
_entity.pdbx_description
1 polymer ?
#
loop_
_entity_poly.entity_id
_entity_poly.type
_entity_poly.pdbx_seq_one_letter_code
_entity_poly.pdbx_strand_id
1 'polypeptide(L)'
;MMGLSVLVAIAYGLLSLAGCALAATGHGVFAGALLLLATLARRGFGTQRWGPSAFLSLASGVAIPVAAIFASGYSASPCLGIDPIWPAFLAAFGATVAIYSELVFRKATSQGHVSVPFLETFGYAAAVAVAASCLGLLLLAALALGALLWVLVTRGQRLLREDRARPRDALDHRSLGVRELVERVGDSGDDSFFGVFFGQPAALALHFVIRGWRFATPNRITFASLIAGLGGAAFATFPEGAWAAVVLSNLRCALDALDGQVARVRSLRSSFGFWFDKVADAIGWGALYAAVAFRASWYEGRFGLLIPLVAVTVLYFQGITLWVSRINSPASPHGPKGSLNVQRWLKSLLAIWRVEEPDAYLWLSIALLTDSYGWLLWLLVVATGVRVIAINAARALRAKGPDLAKQG
;
A
#
# COMPACT_ATOMS: atom_id res chain seq x y z
N MET A 1 -33.58 3.96 -9.43
CA MET A 1 -32.93 3.90 -8.09
C MET A 1 -31.43 4.25 -8.08
N MET A 2 -30.81 4.66 -9.20
CA MET A 2 -29.37 5.00 -9.29
C MET A 2 -28.99 6.44 -8.92
N GLY A 3 -29.93 7.40 -8.97
CA GLY A 3 -29.65 8.80 -8.61
C GLY A 3 -29.40 8.99 -7.11
N LEU A 4 -30.10 8.23 -6.28
CA LEU A 4 -30.03 8.34 -4.82
C LEU A 4 -28.68 7.88 -4.26
N SER A 5 -28.06 6.83 -4.82
CA SER A 5 -26.77 6.32 -4.34
C SER A 5 -25.57 7.19 -4.72
N VAL A 6 -25.61 7.87 -5.87
CA VAL A 6 -24.61 8.87 -6.27
C VAL A 6 -24.79 10.16 -5.46
N LEU A 7 -26.04 10.61 -5.28
CA LEU A 7 -26.36 11.74 -4.40
C LEU A 7 -25.99 11.44 -2.95
N VAL A 8 -26.17 10.20 -2.46
CA VAL A 8 -25.74 9.78 -1.12
C VAL A 8 -24.22 9.74 -1.01
N ALA A 9 -23.48 9.28 -2.02
CA ALA A 9 -22.02 9.27 -1.99
C ALA A 9 -21.41 10.68 -2.07
N ILE A 10 -21.98 11.56 -2.89
CA ILE A 10 -21.62 12.98 -2.96
C ILE A 10 -21.99 13.69 -1.65
N ALA A 11 -23.20 13.45 -1.13
CA ALA A 11 -23.62 13.94 0.18
C ALA A 11 -22.71 13.40 1.29
N TYR A 12 -22.24 12.16 1.24
CA TYR A 12 -21.30 11.58 2.22
C TYR A 12 -19.90 12.18 2.15
N GLY A 13 -19.40 12.44 0.93
CA GLY A 13 -18.14 13.14 0.72
C GLY A 13 -18.21 14.59 1.22
N LEU A 14 -19.33 15.25 0.95
CA LEU A 14 -19.62 16.61 1.46
C LEU A 14 -19.88 16.62 2.98
N LEU A 15 -20.52 15.60 3.55
CA LEU A 15 -20.70 15.43 5.00
C LEU A 15 -19.40 15.08 5.71
N SER A 16 -18.48 14.40 5.04
CA SER A 16 -17.14 14.11 5.56
C SER A 16 -16.28 15.38 5.54
N LEU A 17 -16.38 16.20 4.49
CA LEU A 17 -15.78 17.54 4.43
C LEU A 17 -16.42 18.51 5.45
N ALA A 18 -17.74 18.47 5.62
CA ALA A 18 -18.46 19.26 6.62
C ALA A 18 -18.19 18.77 8.05
N GLY A 19 -17.99 17.47 8.26
CA GLY A 19 -17.56 16.88 9.52
C GLY A 19 -16.15 17.30 9.89
N CYS A 20 -15.24 17.40 8.91
CA CYS A 20 -13.94 18.03 9.09
C CYS A 20 -14.05 19.53 9.42
N ALA A 21 -15.02 20.25 8.86
CA ALA A 21 -15.28 21.66 9.16
C ALA A 21 -15.94 21.87 10.55
N LEU A 22 -16.82 20.97 11.00
CA LEU A 22 -17.44 20.98 12.34
C LEU A 22 -16.51 20.45 13.44
N ALA A 23 -15.52 19.63 13.10
CA ALA A 23 -14.43 19.26 14.00
C ALA A 23 -13.57 20.49 14.38
N ALA A 24 -13.56 21.54 13.55
CA ALA A 24 -12.92 22.80 13.88
C ALA A 24 -13.63 23.62 14.97
N THR A 25 -14.86 23.26 15.38
CA THR A 25 -15.64 23.98 16.42
C THR A 25 -15.73 23.23 17.76
N GLY A 26 -14.91 22.20 17.97
CA GLY A 26 -14.58 21.68 19.30
C GLY A 26 -15.52 20.66 19.95
N HIS A 27 -16.76 20.44 19.47
CA HIS A 27 -17.71 19.54 20.17
C HIS A 27 -18.59 18.63 19.27
N GLY A 28 -18.34 18.55 17.95
CA GLY A 28 -19.21 17.82 17.00
C GLY A 28 -18.86 16.34 16.72
N VAL A 29 -17.67 15.89 17.12
CA VAL A 29 -17.13 14.57 16.72
C VAL A 29 -17.92 13.40 17.33
N PHE A 30 -18.51 13.60 18.51
CA PHE A 30 -19.14 12.53 19.29
C PHE A 30 -20.51 12.10 18.75
N ALA A 31 -21.35 13.05 18.31
CA ALA A 31 -22.71 12.75 17.85
C ALA A 31 -22.74 12.17 16.42
N GLY A 32 -21.84 12.63 15.53
CA GLY A 32 -21.73 12.13 14.16
C GLY A 32 -21.24 10.68 14.09
N ALA A 33 -20.27 10.32 14.94
CA ALA A 33 -19.74 8.96 15.02
C ALA A 33 -20.77 7.95 15.56
N LEU A 34 -21.56 8.33 16.56
CA LEU A 34 -22.61 7.47 17.15
C LEU A 34 -23.76 7.18 16.16
N LEU A 35 -24.18 8.17 15.38
CA LEU A 35 -25.20 8.00 14.34
C LEU A 35 -24.71 7.14 13.17
N LEU A 36 -23.43 7.25 12.81
CA LEU A 36 -22.78 6.42 11.79
C LEU A 36 -22.67 4.94 12.24
N LEU A 37 -22.27 4.72 13.50
CA LEU A 37 -22.15 3.38 14.08
C LEU A 37 -23.52 2.69 14.21
N ALA A 38 -24.57 3.45 14.58
CA ALA A 38 -25.94 2.93 14.66
C ALA A 38 -26.55 2.59 13.29
N THR A 39 -26.12 3.26 12.21
CA THR A 39 -26.56 2.96 10.84
C THR A 39 -25.80 1.79 10.21
N LEU A 40 -24.51 1.64 10.53
CA LEU A 40 -23.67 0.53 10.04
C LEU A 40 -24.00 -0.81 10.73
N ALA A 41 -24.43 -0.79 11.99
CA ALA A 41 -24.80 -1.99 12.74
C ALA A 41 -26.10 -2.68 12.26
N ARG A 42 -26.92 -2.03 11.42
CA ARG A 42 -28.25 -2.55 11.01
C ARG A 42 -28.30 -3.34 9.70
N ARG A 43 -27.19 -3.57 8.99
CA ARG A 43 -27.21 -4.35 7.74
C ARG A 43 -26.22 -5.50 7.76
N GLY A 44 -26.75 -6.72 7.84
CA GLY A 44 -25.98 -7.96 7.77
C GLY A 44 -25.12 -8.04 6.50
N PHE A 45 -23.83 -8.32 6.69
CA PHE A 45 -22.83 -8.37 5.64
C PHE A 45 -22.82 -9.73 4.96
N GLY A 46 -23.70 -9.89 3.97
CA GLY A 46 -23.81 -11.07 3.13
C GLY A 46 -22.76 -11.14 2.00
N THR A 47 -22.47 -12.37 1.61
CA THR A 47 -21.60 -12.83 0.50
C THR A 47 -21.87 -12.11 -0.83
N GLN A 48 -21.06 -11.12 -1.21
CA GLN A 48 -21.20 -10.51 -2.54
C GLN A 48 -19.89 -10.40 -3.32
N ARG A 49 -20.02 -10.60 -4.64
CA ARG A 49 -19.02 -10.26 -5.65
C ARG A 49 -18.60 -8.80 -5.47
N TRP A 50 -17.34 -8.51 -5.79
CA TRP A 50 -16.76 -7.18 -5.67
C TRP A 50 -17.64 -6.12 -6.37
N GLY A 51 -18.19 -5.15 -5.62
CA GLY A 51 -19.19 -4.17 -6.09
C GLY A 51 -19.32 -2.94 -5.16
N PRO A 52 -20.22 -1.98 -5.46
CA PRO A 52 -20.35 -0.73 -4.70
C PRO A 52 -20.60 -0.93 -3.19
N SER A 53 -21.39 -1.94 -2.82
CA SER A 53 -21.66 -2.31 -1.42
C SER A 53 -20.42 -2.80 -0.67
N ALA A 54 -19.62 -3.67 -1.30
CA ALA A 54 -18.36 -4.16 -0.75
C ALA A 54 -17.32 -3.02 -0.62
N PHE A 55 -17.25 -2.13 -1.60
CA PHE A 55 -16.40 -0.94 -1.53
C PHE A 55 -16.81 0.00 -0.38
N LEU A 56 -18.11 0.27 -0.24
CA LEU A 56 -18.62 1.11 0.85
C LEU A 56 -18.36 0.48 2.22
N SER A 57 -18.54 -0.84 2.35
CA SER A 57 -18.19 -1.58 3.57
C SER A 57 -16.71 -1.47 3.92
N LEU A 58 -15.82 -1.61 2.93
CA LEU A 58 -14.38 -1.41 3.09
C LEU A 58 -14.02 0.04 3.44
N ALA A 59 -14.66 1.02 2.79
CA ALA A 59 -14.46 2.43 3.09
C ALA A 59 -14.89 2.75 4.53
N SER A 60 -16.02 2.22 4.99
CA SER A 60 -16.48 2.37 6.38
C SER A 60 -15.61 1.63 7.39
N GLY A 61 -15.05 0.48 7.02
CA GLY A 61 -14.27 -0.37 7.93
C GLY A 61 -12.79 -0.01 8.04
N VAL A 62 -12.24 0.81 7.13
CA VAL A 62 -10.81 1.14 7.09
C VAL A 62 -10.55 2.63 6.88
N ALA A 63 -11.09 3.22 5.81
CA ALA A 63 -10.76 4.60 5.44
C ALA A 63 -11.32 5.63 6.44
N ILE A 64 -12.56 5.47 6.90
CA ILE A 64 -13.20 6.37 7.88
C ILE A 64 -12.45 6.36 9.22
N PRO A 65 -12.16 5.19 9.84
CA PRO A 65 -11.38 5.16 11.06
C PRO A 65 -10.00 5.79 10.94
N VAL A 66 -9.29 5.54 9.84
CA VAL A 66 -7.98 6.13 9.63
C VAL A 66 -8.08 7.66 9.53
N ALA A 67 -9.06 8.17 8.78
CA ALA A 67 -9.32 9.61 8.71
C ALA A 67 -9.63 10.21 10.09
N ALA A 68 -10.42 9.50 10.92
CA ALA A 68 -10.72 9.93 12.28
C ALA A 68 -9.46 9.96 13.17
N ILE A 69 -8.58 8.97 13.06
CA ILE A 69 -7.29 8.94 13.80
C ILE A 69 -6.42 10.14 13.40
N PHE A 70 -6.29 10.45 12.11
CA PHE A 70 -5.56 11.63 11.66
C PHE A 70 -6.20 12.94 12.14
N ALA A 71 -7.53 13.05 12.09
CA ALA A 71 -8.25 14.22 12.59
C ALA A 71 -8.01 14.43 14.09
N SER A 72 -7.99 13.36 14.87
CA SER A 72 -7.64 13.39 16.29
C SER A 72 -6.19 13.77 16.55
N GLY A 73 -5.25 13.23 15.75
CA GLY A 73 -3.84 13.65 15.80
C GLY A 73 -3.64 15.12 15.46
N TYR A 74 -4.47 15.66 14.57
CA TYR A 74 -4.44 17.05 14.18
C TYR A 74 -5.02 18.00 15.26
N SER A 75 -6.02 17.54 16.00
CA SER A 75 -6.71 18.35 17.01
C SER A 75 -6.12 18.23 18.42
N ALA A 76 -5.40 17.15 18.71
CA ALA A 76 -4.82 16.93 20.02
C ALA A 76 -3.66 17.89 20.32
N SER A 77 -3.54 18.27 21.60
CA SER A 77 -2.37 19.00 22.10
C SER A 77 -1.16 18.08 22.24
N PRO A 78 0.06 18.55 21.94
CA PRO A 78 1.29 17.79 22.18
C PRO A 78 1.42 17.32 23.62
N CYS A 79 2.05 16.16 23.81
CA CYS A 79 2.37 15.60 25.12
C CYS A 79 3.75 14.96 25.06
N LEU A 80 4.50 15.00 26.17
CA LEU A 80 5.86 14.42 26.25
C LEU A 80 6.82 14.94 25.15
N GLY A 81 6.60 16.15 24.62
CA GLY A 81 7.36 16.70 23.50
C GLY A 81 7.06 16.06 22.13
N ILE A 82 6.01 15.26 22.02
CA ILE A 82 5.61 14.53 20.81
C ILE A 82 4.43 15.25 20.14
N ASP A 83 4.58 15.56 18.86
CA ASP A 83 3.47 16.00 18.02
C ASP A 83 2.48 14.82 17.83
N PRO A 84 1.19 14.98 18.20
CA PRO A 84 0.22 13.88 18.20
C PRO A 84 -0.08 13.30 16.82
N ILE A 85 0.32 13.98 15.74
CA ILE A 85 0.19 13.45 14.39
C ILE A 85 1.04 12.19 14.13
N TRP A 86 2.19 12.06 14.80
CA TRP A 86 3.06 10.89 14.68
C TRP A 86 2.46 9.62 15.28
N PRO A 87 1.99 9.62 16.54
CA PRO A 87 1.28 8.46 17.07
C PRO A 87 -0.03 8.20 16.32
N ALA A 88 -0.74 9.23 15.85
CA ALA A 88 -1.90 9.04 14.95
C ALA A 88 -1.51 8.30 13.66
N PHE A 89 -0.43 8.72 12.99
CA PHE A 89 0.10 8.04 11.82
C PHE A 89 0.48 6.58 12.13
N LEU A 90 1.23 6.33 13.22
CA LEU A 90 1.65 4.98 13.59
C LEU A 90 0.48 4.05 13.91
N ALA A 91 -0.57 4.57 14.56
CA ALA A 91 -1.81 3.86 14.79
C ALA A 91 -2.52 3.49 13.48
N ALA A 92 -2.72 4.48 12.60
CA ALA A 92 -3.35 4.29 11.30
C ALA A 92 -2.54 3.33 10.41
N PHE A 93 -1.23 3.52 10.33
CA PHE A 93 -0.28 2.69 9.60
C PHE A 93 -0.31 1.24 10.12
N GLY A 94 -0.14 1.04 11.43
CA GLY A 94 -0.11 -0.28 12.05
C GLY A 94 -1.38 -1.09 11.77
N ALA A 95 -2.55 -0.46 11.96
CA ALA A 95 -3.84 -1.07 11.67
C ALA A 95 -4.00 -1.41 10.18
N THR A 96 -3.66 -0.49 9.29
CA THR A 96 -3.85 -0.67 7.85
C THR A 96 -2.92 -1.75 7.29
N VAL A 97 -1.65 -1.77 7.71
CA VAL A 97 -0.68 -2.79 7.29
C VAL A 97 -1.06 -4.17 7.85
N ALA A 98 -1.60 -4.25 9.06
CA ALA A 98 -2.08 -5.52 9.62
C ALA A 98 -3.25 -6.10 8.79
N ILE A 99 -4.21 -5.26 8.41
CA ILE A 99 -5.33 -5.65 7.51
C ILE A 99 -4.79 -6.08 6.15
N TYR A 100 -3.89 -5.29 5.56
CA TYR A 100 -3.26 -5.60 4.28
C TYR A 100 -2.54 -6.96 4.33
N SER A 101 -1.72 -7.18 5.35
CA SER A 101 -0.99 -8.43 5.58
C SER A 101 -1.90 -9.66 5.68
N GLU A 102 -3.02 -9.53 6.40
CA GLU A 102 -4.01 -10.61 6.53
C GLU A 102 -4.65 -10.97 5.18
N LEU A 103 -4.98 -9.97 4.36
CA LEU A 103 -5.53 -10.22 3.02
C LEU A 103 -4.52 -10.93 2.12
N VAL A 104 -3.27 -10.48 2.11
CA VAL A 104 -2.20 -11.13 1.35
C VAL A 104 -1.98 -12.56 1.84
N PHE A 105 -1.98 -12.78 3.16
CA PHE A 105 -1.84 -14.11 3.77
C PHE A 105 -2.94 -15.08 3.32
N ARG A 106 -4.21 -14.64 3.32
CA ARG A 106 -5.34 -15.45 2.84
C ARG A 106 -5.22 -15.81 1.37
N LYS A 107 -4.74 -14.86 0.54
CA LYS A 107 -4.43 -15.14 -0.85
C LYS A 107 -3.31 -16.17 -0.99
N ALA A 108 -2.24 -16.05 -0.20
CA ALA A 108 -1.08 -16.94 -0.22
C ALA A 108 -1.40 -18.39 0.19
N THR A 109 -2.40 -18.56 1.06
CA THR A 109 -2.89 -19.86 1.56
C THR A 109 -4.08 -20.41 0.79
N SER A 110 -4.53 -19.73 -0.28
CA SER A 110 -5.73 -20.07 -1.06
C SER A 110 -7.00 -20.24 -0.22
N GLN A 111 -7.07 -19.62 0.96
CA GLN A 111 -8.26 -19.64 1.79
C GLN A 111 -9.33 -18.74 1.15
N GLY A 112 -10.32 -19.37 0.51
CA GLY A 112 -11.42 -18.70 -0.16
C GLY A 112 -12.43 -18.10 0.82
N HIS A 113 -12.93 -16.92 0.44
CA HIS A 113 -13.93 -16.09 1.12
C HIS A 113 -13.44 -15.27 2.33
N VAL A 114 -13.58 -13.96 2.17
CA VAL A 114 -13.40 -12.95 3.22
C VAL A 114 -14.76 -12.27 3.39
N SER A 115 -15.52 -12.66 4.41
CA SER A 115 -16.17 -11.62 5.20
C SER A 115 -15.05 -10.86 5.92
N VAL A 116 -15.22 -9.60 6.30
CA VAL A 116 -14.20 -8.84 7.04
C VAL A 116 -14.43 -8.95 8.58
N PRO A 117 -14.67 -10.10 9.26
CA PRO A 117 -15.04 -10.09 10.67
C PRO A 117 -13.81 -10.31 11.56
N PHE A 118 -12.79 -9.44 11.48
CA PHE A 118 -11.68 -9.53 12.44
C PHE A 118 -11.38 -8.24 13.21
N LEU A 119 -11.89 -7.09 12.77
CA LEU A 119 -11.62 -5.80 13.43
C LEU A 119 -12.88 -4.96 13.70
N GLU A 120 -14.08 -5.50 13.44
CA GLU A 120 -15.26 -4.69 13.17
C GLU A 120 -15.90 -3.91 14.33
N THR A 121 -15.48 -3.96 15.60
CA THR A 121 -16.30 -3.20 16.60
C THR A 121 -15.61 -2.74 17.88
N PHE A 122 -14.84 -3.57 18.56
CA PHE A 122 -14.35 -3.23 19.91
C PHE A 122 -13.17 -2.25 19.93
N GLY A 123 -12.31 -2.27 18.91
CA GLY A 123 -11.18 -1.35 18.80
C GLY A 123 -11.56 0.04 18.31
N TYR A 124 -12.57 0.16 17.44
CA TYR A 124 -12.89 1.42 16.76
C TYR A 124 -13.58 2.46 17.64
N ALA A 125 -14.53 2.04 18.47
CA ALA A 125 -15.17 2.95 19.43
C ALA A 125 -14.20 3.38 20.55
N ALA A 126 -13.34 2.47 21.01
CA ALA A 126 -12.31 2.76 22.00
C ALA A 126 -11.17 3.63 21.42
N ALA A 127 -10.71 3.37 20.19
CA ALA A 127 -9.70 4.17 19.49
C ALA A 127 -10.18 5.60 19.24
N VAL A 128 -11.42 5.80 18.81
CA VAL A 128 -11.99 7.14 18.62
C VAL A 128 -12.21 7.85 19.96
N ALA A 129 -12.68 7.14 21.01
CA ALA A 129 -12.86 7.71 22.34
C ALA A 129 -11.54 8.05 23.06
N VAL A 130 -10.46 7.30 22.79
CA VAL A 130 -9.14 7.49 23.39
C VAL A 130 -8.27 8.46 22.59
N ALA A 131 -8.43 8.54 21.26
CA ALA A 131 -7.62 9.37 20.37
C ALA A 131 -7.77 10.88 20.57
N ALA A 132 -8.78 11.36 21.32
CA ALA A 132 -8.94 12.80 21.60
C ALA A 132 -7.82 13.40 22.48
N SER A 133 -6.86 12.58 22.92
CA SER A 133 -5.66 13.03 23.65
C SER A 133 -4.39 12.43 23.03
N CYS A 134 -3.28 13.17 23.13
CA CYS A 134 -1.98 12.68 22.67
C CYS A 134 -1.53 11.39 23.37
N LEU A 135 -1.78 11.26 24.68
CA LEU A 135 -1.48 10.02 25.42
C LEU A 135 -2.30 8.84 24.92
N GLY A 136 -3.57 9.08 24.60
CA GLY A 136 -4.43 8.07 24.01
C GLY A 136 -3.99 7.64 22.61
N LEU A 137 -3.52 8.58 21.78
CA LEU A 137 -2.92 8.27 20.48
C LEU A 137 -1.64 7.43 20.63
N LEU A 138 -0.80 7.73 21.62
CA LEU A 138 0.39 6.92 21.91
C LEU A 138 0.04 5.49 22.30
N LEU A 139 -0.96 5.32 23.18
CA LEU A 139 -1.46 3.99 23.55
C LEU A 139 -2.01 3.25 22.33
N LEU A 140 -2.81 3.93 21.51
CA LEU A 140 -3.37 3.35 20.30
C LEU A 140 -2.29 2.94 19.31
N ALA A 141 -1.25 3.77 19.12
CA ALA A 141 -0.10 3.44 18.30
C ALA A 141 0.65 2.19 18.80
N ALA A 142 0.90 2.12 20.11
CA ALA A 142 1.55 0.97 20.74
C ALA A 142 0.73 -0.32 20.54
N LEU A 143 -0.59 -0.26 20.74
CA LEU A 143 -1.49 -1.40 20.50
C LEU A 143 -1.52 -1.82 19.03
N ALA A 144 -1.60 -0.86 18.10
CA ALA A 144 -1.62 -1.12 16.66
C ALA A 144 -0.30 -1.75 16.17
N LEU A 145 0.84 -1.24 16.64
CA LEU A 145 2.15 -1.79 16.30
C LEU A 145 2.38 -3.17 16.95
N GLY A 146 1.93 -3.38 18.18
CA GLY A 146 1.96 -4.69 18.84
C GLY A 146 1.10 -5.72 18.10
N ALA A 147 -0.11 -5.34 17.69
CA ALA A 147 -0.98 -6.18 16.87
C ALA A 147 -0.37 -6.47 15.50
N LEU A 148 0.22 -5.47 14.84
CA LEU A 148 0.95 -5.65 13.59
C LEU A 148 2.08 -6.67 13.78
N LEU A 149 2.95 -6.48 14.78
CA LEU A 149 4.07 -7.38 15.05
C LEU A 149 3.59 -8.81 15.29
N TRP A 150 2.53 -9.00 16.09
CA TRP A 150 1.91 -10.30 16.33
C TRP A 150 1.44 -10.96 15.02
N VAL A 151 0.72 -10.21 14.17
CA VAL A 151 0.25 -10.70 12.86
C VAL A 151 1.44 -11.08 11.99
N LEU A 152 2.46 -10.23 11.89
CA LEU A 152 3.64 -10.51 11.06
C LEU A 152 4.37 -11.77 11.51
N VAL A 153 4.60 -11.93 12.81
CA VAL A 153 5.30 -13.10 13.38
C VAL A 153 4.47 -14.37 13.16
N THR A 154 3.19 -14.37 13.55
CA THR A 154 2.34 -15.56 13.49
C THR A 154 2.06 -16.02 12.06
N ARG A 155 1.77 -15.09 11.14
CA ARG A 155 1.53 -15.40 9.72
C ARG A 155 2.82 -15.81 9.02
N GLY A 156 3.92 -15.09 9.25
CA GLY A 156 5.23 -15.41 8.69
C GLY A 156 5.70 -16.80 9.10
N GLN A 157 5.62 -17.15 10.39
CA GLN A 157 5.98 -18.48 10.88
C GLN A 157 5.14 -19.59 10.26
N ARG A 158 3.83 -19.37 10.10
CA ARG A 158 2.94 -20.36 9.48
C ARG A 158 3.32 -20.61 8.01
N LEU A 159 3.49 -19.54 7.22
CA LEU A 159 3.87 -19.67 5.81
C LEU A 159 5.25 -20.31 5.64
N LEU A 160 6.21 -19.99 6.51
CA LEU A 160 7.53 -20.62 6.50
C LEU A 160 7.46 -22.13 6.78
N ARG A 161 6.61 -22.58 7.69
CA ARG A 161 6.40 -24.01 7.97
C ARG A 161 5.79 -24.71 6.76
N GLU A 162 4.75 -24.13 6.16
CA GLU A 162 4.09 -24.64 4.97
C GLU A 162 5.07 -24.74 3.77
N ASP A 163 5.88 -23.71 3.54
CA ASP A 163 6.87 -23.67 2.45
C ASP A 163 8.09 -24.58 2.66
N ARG A 164 8.43 -24.94 3.91
CA ARG A 164 9.49 -25.92 4.22
C ARG A 164 9.03 -27.36 4.00
N ALA A 165 7.73 -27.62 4.15
CA ALA A 165 7.15 -28.94 3.92
C ALA A 165 6.98 -29.27 2.42
N ARG A 166 7.02 -28.26 1.53
CA ARG A 166 6.89 -28.45 0.09
C ARG A 166 8.23 -28.87 -0.54
N PRO A 167 8.28 -29.96 -1.32
CA PRO A 167 9.47 -30.31 -2.10
C PRO A 167 9.80 -29.18 -3.09
N ARG A 168 11.09 -28.89 -3.28
CA ARG A 168 11.56 -27.84 -4.19
C ARG A 168 12.52 -28.41 -5.22
N ASP A 169 12.07 -28.44 -6.46
CA ASP A 169 12.93 -28.76 -7.60
C ASP A 169 13.62 -27.47 -8.06
N ALA A 170 14.73 -27.13 -7.40
CA ALA A 170 15.52 -25.96 -7.74
C ALA A 170 16.22 -26.18 -9.09
N LEU A 171 15.96 -25.31 -10.06
CA LEU A 171 16.63 -25.33 -11.36
C LEU A 171 18.09 -24.87 -11.22
N ASP A 172 19.02 -25.54 -11.92
CA ASP A 172 20.39 -25.07 -12.08
C ASP A 172 20.48 -23.90 -13.05
N HIS A 173 20.14 -22.71 -12.55
CA HIS A 173 20.14 -21.43 -13.26
C HIS A 173 21.49 -21.02 -13.90
N ARG A 174 22.60 -21.72 -13.62
CA ARG A 174 23.91 -21.45 -14.22
C ARG A 174 24.02 -21.93 -15.66
N SER A 175 23.23 -22.90 -16.07
CA SER A 175 23.23 -23.42 -17.45
C SER A 175 22.43 -22.57 -18.44
N LEU A 176 21.59 -21.64 -17.96
CA LEU A 176 20.70 -20.86 -18.82
C LEU A 176 21.47 -19.95 -19.80
N GLY A 177 21.09 -19.94 -21.08
CA GLY A 177 21.59 -18.93 -22.02
C GLY A 177 21.14 -17.52 -21.62
N VAL A 178 21.86 -16.47 -22.07
CA VAL A 178 21.46 -15.06 -21.82
C VAL A 178 20.05 -14.77 -22.33
N ARG A 179 19.70 -15.29 -23.52
CA ARG A 179 18.38 -15.12 -24.12
C ARG A 179 17.27 -15.76 -23.27
N GLU A 180 17.48 -17.01 -22.84
CA GLU A 180 16.52 -17.73 -21.99
C GLU A 180 16.34 -17.04 -20.63
N LEU A 181 17.44 -16.50 -20.07
CA LEU A 181 17.39 -15.71 -18.85
C LEU A 181 16.50 -14.48 -19.01
N VAL A 182 16.72 -13.68 -20.06
CA VAL A 182 15.92 -12.47 -20.33
C VAL A 182 14.44 -12.79 -20.55
N GLU A 183 14.15 -13.87 -21.27
CA GLU A 183 12.77 -14.35 -21.49
C GLU A 183 12.07 -14.72 -20.18
N ARG A 184 12.75 -15.47 -19.28
CA ARG A 184 12.22 -15.84 -17.95
C ARG A 184 12.09 -14.64 -16.99
N VAL A 185 12.98 -13.66 -17.10
CA VAL A 185 12.99 -12.45 -16.27
C VAL A 185 11.82 -11.51 -16.59
N GLY A 186 11.54 -11.30 -17.87
CA GLY A 186 10.62 -10.26 -18.36
C GLY A 186 9.14 -10.45 -17.99
N ASP A 187 8.75 -11.63 -17.50
CA ASP A 187 7.39 -11.92 -17.05
C ASP A 187 7.11 -11.40 -15.62
N SER A 188 7.34 -10.10 -15.39
CA SER A 188 7.08 -9.44 -14.10
C SER A 188 5.61 -9.10 -13.88
N GLY A 189 4.81 -9.00 -14.96
CA GLY A 189 3.43 -8.52 -14.91
C GLY A 189 3.27 -7.00 -14.68
N ASP A 190 4.36 -6.28 -14.45
CA ASP A 190 4.43 -4.85 -14.12
C ASP A 190 4.44 -3.97 -15.37
N ASP A 191 3.50 -3.03 -15.44
CA ASP A 191 3.30 -2.08 -16.54
C ASP A 191 3.47 -0.61 -16.12
N SER A 192 4.06 -0.38 -14.94
CA SER A 192 4.36 0.97 -14.45
C SER A 192 5.47 1.64 -15.25
N PHE A 193 5.49 2.97 -15.26
CA PHE A 193 6.51 3.73 -15.95
C PHE A 193 7.89 3.42 -15.35
N PHE A 194 8.11 3.74 -14.08
CA PHE A 194 9.43 3.67 -13.47
C PHE A 194 9.88 2.25 -13.17
N GLY A 195 8.94 1.33 -12.89
CA GLY A 195 9.23 -0.10 -12.74
C GLY A 195 9.76 -0.71 -14.02
N VAL A 196 9.17 -0.40 -15.19
CA VAL A 196 9.67 -0.87 -16.49
C VAL A 196 10.87 -0.07 -17.00
N PHE A 197 10.88 1.25 -16.79
CA PHE A 197 11.93 2.15 -17.27
C PHE A 197 13.26 1.94 -16.54
N PHE A 198 13.23 1.81 -15.22
CA PHE A 198 14.41 1.72 -14.37
C PHE A 198 14.47 0.41 -13.58
N GLY A 199 13.41 0.05 -12.84
CA GLY A 199 13.44 -1.05 -11.88
C GLY A 199 13.82 -2.40 -12.51
N GLN A 200 13.15 -2.80 -13.59
CA GLN A 200 13.40 -4.08 -14.26
C GLN A 200 14.76 -4.14 -14.98
N PRO A 201 15.21 -3.11 -15.73
CA PRO A 201 16.57 -3.06 -16.26
C PRO A 201 17.65 -3.11 -15.17
N ALA A 202 17.50 -2.35 -14.08
CA ALA A 202 18.44 -2.35 -12.98
C ALA A 202 18.49 -3.71 -12.28
N ALA A 203 17.32 -4.32 -12.04
CA ALA A 203 17.21 -5.68 -11.52
C ALA A 203 17.88 -6.70 -12.46
N LEU A 204 17.68 -6.60 -13.77
CA LEU A 204 18.33 -7.50 -14.74
C LEU A 204 19.86 -7.35 -14.69
N ALA A 205 20.38 -6.13 -14.60
CA ALA A 205 21.81 -5.88 -14.44
C ALA A 205 22.35 -6.51 -13.14
N LEU A 206 21.65 -6.31 -12.02
CA LEU A 206 22.00 -6.95 -10.75
C LEU A 206 21.92 -8.48 -10.83
N HIS A 207 20.96 -9.02 -11.58
CA HIS A 207 20.80 -10.45 -11.78
C HIS A 207 22.05 -11.07 -12.38
N PHE A 208 22.69 -10.41 -13.36
CA PHE A 208 23.95 -10.88 -13.95
C PHE A 208 25.08 -10.94 -12.92
N VAL A 209 25.15 -9.98 -12.01
CA VAL A 209 26.17 -9.95 -10.93
C VAL A 209 25.94 -11.10 -9.95
N ILE A 210 24.71 -11.29 -9.48
CA ILE A 210 24.38 -12.29 -8.46
C ILE A 210 24.13 -13.69 -9.02
N ARG A 211 24.26 -13.87 -10.34
CA ARG A 211 23.91 -15.11 -11.03
C ARG A 211 24.64 -16.32 -10.46
N GLY A 212 25.90 -16.17 -10.06
CA GLY A 212 26.70 -17.24 -9.46
C GLY A 212 26.45 -17.48 -7.97
N TRP A 213 25.70 -16.61 -7.29
CA TRP A 213 25.56 -16.61 -5.85
C TRP A 213 24.42 -17.51 -5.39
N ARG A 214 24.75 -18.71 -4.89
CA ARG A 214 23.77 -19.67 -4.33
C ARG A 214 23.01 -19.13 -3.12
N PHE A 215 23.62 -18.24 -2.34
CA PHE A 215 23.00 -17.65 -1.16
C PHE A 215 22.03 -16.51 -1.50
N ALA A 216 22.00 -16.01 -2.73
CA ALA A 216 21.07 -14.96 -3.16
C ALA A 216 19.67 -15.55 -3.40
N THR A 217 18.94 -15.83 -2.32
CA THR A 217 17.56 -16.32 -2.39
C THR A 217 16.57 -15.16 -2.52
N PRO A 218 15.37 -15.37 -3.10
CA PRO A 218 14.36 -14.31 -3.20
C PRO A 218 14.11 -13.60 -1.86
N ASN A 219 13.83 -14.36 -0.81
CA ASN A 219 13.56 -13.79 0.52
C ASN A 219 14.72 -12.97 1.10
N ARG A 220 15.98 -13.34 0.82
CA ARG A 220 17.15 -12.55 1.27
C ARG A 220 17.25 -11.25 0.48
N ILE A 221 16.92 -11.27 -0.80
CA ILE A 221 16.87 -10.08 -1.65
C ILE A 221 15.72 -9.18 -1.21
N THR A 222 14.53 -9.71 -0.93
CA THR A 222 13.42 -8.97 -0.33
C THR A 222 13.82 -8.32 1.00
N PHE A 223 14.54 -9.04 1.87
CA PHE A 223 15.02 -8.49 3.13
C PHE A 223 16.07 -7.38 2.92
N ALA A 224 16.98 -7.54 1.94
CA ALA A 224 17.91 -6.48 1.55
C ALA A 224 17.18 -5.26 0.97
N SER A 225 16.13 -5.47 0.18
CA SER A 225 15.22 -4.43 -0.34
C SER A 225 14.57 -3.65 0.81
N LEU A 226 14.09 -4.35 1.84
CA LEU A 226 13.55 -3.71 3.05
C LEU A 226 14.60 -2.87 3.78
N ILE A 227 15.82 -3.39 3.99
CA ILE A 227 16.90 -2.64 4.62
C ILE A 227 17.27 -1.40 3.81
N ALA A 228 17.39 -1.53 2.48
CA ALA A 228 17.66 -0.39 1.60
C ALA A 228 16.52 0.65 1.69
N GLY A 229 15.26 0.23 1.76
CA GLY A 229 14.12 1.11 1.97
C GLY A 229 14.16 1.87 3.28
N LEU A 230 14.39 1.17 4.39
CA LEU A 230 14.47 1.77 5.72
C LEU A 230 15.68 2.70 5.85
N GLY A 231 16.82 2.31 5.30
CA GLY A 231 18.01 3.17 5.22
C GLY A 231 17.72 4.42 4.39
N GLY A 232 17.10 4.26 3.20
CA GLY A 232 16.72 5.37 2.35
C GLY A 232 15.77 6.35 3.05
N ALA A 233 14.77 5.83 3.77
CA ALA A 233 13.88 6.64 4.60
C ALA A 233 14.64 7.35 5.73
N ALA A 234 15.55 6.67 6.44
CA ALA A 234 16.33 7.29 7.50
C ALA A 234 17.18 8.46 6.98
N PHE A 235 17.93 8.26 5.89
CA PHE A 235 18.73 9.32 5.25
C PHE A 235 17.89 10.45 4.66
N ALA A 236 16.63 10.19 4.27
CA ALA A 236 15.74 11.22 3.73
C ALA A 236 15.38 12.29 4.78
N THR A 237 15.53 12.01 6.08
CA THR A 237 15.12 12.91 7.16
C THR A 237 16.02 14.14 7.34
N PHE A 238 17.21 14.18 6.74
CA PHE A 238 18.15 15.30 6.89
C PHE A 238 18.84 15.69 5.57
N PRO A 239 19.17 16.99 5.36
CA PRO A 239 19.70 17.53 4.10
C PRO A 239 20.85 16.76 3.47
N GLU A 240 21.87 16.50 4.24
CA GLU A 240 23.13 15.86 3.81
C GLU A 240 22.90 14.41 3.38
N GLY A 241 21.81 13.79 3.83
CA GLY A 241 21.43 12.42 3.50
C GLY A 241 20.70 12.27 2.17
N ALA A 242 20.35 13.35 1.47
CA ALA A 242 19.51 13.29 0.26
C ALA A 242 20.06 12.31 -0.81
N TRP A 243 21.37 12.36 -1.09
CA TRP A 243 21.99 11.43 -2.04
C TRP A 243 21.91 9.98 -1.60
N ALA A 244 22.22 9.69 -0.34
CA ALA A 244 22.10 8.34 0.22
C ALA A 244 20.64 7.85 0.17
N ALA A 245 19.69 8.73 0.48
CA ALA A 245 18.27 8.45 0.42
C ALA A 245 17.82 8.05 -1.00
N VAL A 246 18.23 8.82 -2.02
CA VAL A 246 17.94 8.52 -3.43
C VAL A 246 18.58 7.21 -3.86
N VAL A 247 19.87 7.01 -3.58
CA VAL A 247 20.58 5.79 -3.98
C VAL A 247 19.95 4.56 -3.35
N LEU A 248 19.67 4.59 -2.04
CA LEU A 248 19.10 3.45 -1.32
C LEU A 248 17.64 3.19 -1.72
N SER A 249 16.84 4.23 -1.97
CA SER A 249 15.45 4.06 -2.41
C SER A 249 15.37 3.49 -3.83
N ASN A 250 16.25 3.92 -4.74
CA ASN A 250 16.32 3.35 -6.09
C ASN A 250 16.95 1.94 -6.08
N LEU A 251 17.90 1.68 -5.19
CA LEU A 251 18.41 0.33 -4.96
C LEU A 251 17.29 -0.59 -4.47
N ARG A 252 16.44 -0.14 -3.54
CA ARG A 252 15.23 -0.87 -3.14
C ARG A 252 14.36 -1.22 -4.34
N CYS A 253 14.05 -0.25 -5.21
CA CYS A 253 13.27 -0.50 -6.42
C CYS A 253 13.87 -1.60 -7.31
N ALA A 254 15.20 -1.59 -7.50
CA ALA A 254 15.89 -2.63 -8.26
C ALA A 254 15.89 -3.99 -7.54
N LEU A 255 16.09 -4.03 -6.22
CA LEU A 255 16.07 -5.26 -5.44
C LEU A 255 14.68 -5.90 -5.37
N ASP A 256 13.63 -5.09 -5.28
CA ASP A 256 12.23 -5.53 -5.33
C ASP A 256 11.91 -6.23 -6.65
N ALA A 257 12.29 -5.64 -7.78
CA ALA A 257 12.15 -6.31 -9.06
C ALA A 257 13.05 -7.57 -9.17
N LEU A 258 14.24 -7.56 -8.55
CA LEU A 258 15.20 -8.66 -8.59
C LEU A 258 14.71 -9.90 -7.85
N ASP A 259 14.03 -9.76 -6.70
CA ASP A 259 13.59 -10.93 -5.94
C ASP A 259 12.62 -11.81 -6.74
N GLY A 260 11.70 -11.18 -7.49
CA GLY A 260 10.73 -11.83 -8.34
C GLY A 260 11.40 -12.46 -9.56
N GLN A 261 12.41 -11.79 -10.13
CA GLN A 261 13.22 -12.35 -11.20
C GLN A 261 13.94 -13.63 -10.74
N VAL A 262 14.60 -13.58 -9.58
CA VAL A 262 15.30 -14.74 -9.01
C VAL A 262 14.31 -15.87 -8.68
N ALA A 263 13.14 -15.55 -8.14
CA ALA A 263 12.10 -16.53 -7.85
C ALA A 263 11.61 -17.25 -9.11
N ARG A 264 11.46 -16.53 -10.23
CA ARG A 264 11.07 -17.09 -11.54
C ARG A 264 12.16 -17.94 -12.16
N VAL A 265 13.37 -17.40 -12.26
CA VAL A 265 14.50 -18.04 -12.94
C VAL A 265 14.95 -19.31 -12.23
N ARG A 266 14.98 -19.29 -10.88
CA ARG A 266 15.44 -20.43 -10.07
C ARG A 266 14.31 -21.40 -9.67
N SER A 267 13.07 -21.14 -10.08
CA SER A 267 11.87 -21.85 -9.61
C SER A 267 11.74 -21.90 -8.07
N LEU A 268 12.04 -20.78 -7.42
CA LEU A 268 12.01 -20.63 -5.95
C LEU A 268 10.81 -19.83 -5.45
N ARG A 269 9.71 -19.76 -6.22
CA ARG A 269 8.46 -19.11 -5.79
C ARG A 269 7.92 -19.81 -4.54
N SER A 270 7.46 -19.03 -3.57
CA SER A 270 6.98 -19.56 -2.29
C SER A 270 5.86 -18.68 -1.72
N SER A 271 4.96 -19.27 -0.91
CA SER A 271 3.84 -18.53 -0.32
C SER A 271 4.33 -17.49 0.69
N PHE A 272 5.36 -17.83 1.48
CA PHE A 272 6.06 -16.89 2.35
C PHE A 272 6.74 -15.77 1.57
N GLY A 273 7.49 -16.07 0.51
CA GLY A 273 8.18 -15.06 -0.28
C GLY A 273 7.22 -14.05 -0.89
N PHE A 274 6.11 -14.53 -1.45
CA PHE A 274 5.02 -13.68 -1.97
C PHE A 274 4.39 -12.77 -0.90
N TRP A 275 4.14 -13.30 0.30
CA TRP A 275 3.60 -12.50 1.40
C TRP A 275 4.61 -11.51 1.95
N PHE A 276 5.87 -11.93 2.11
CA PHE A 276 6.94 -11.15 2.69
C PHE A 276 7.31 -9.95 1.80
N ASP A 277 7.41 -10.17 0.49
CA ASP A 277 7.57 -9.13 -0.55
C ASP A 277 6.53 -8.00 -0.33
N LYS A 278 5.24 -8.35 -0.31
CA LYS A 278 4.18 -7.35 -0.21
C LYS A 278 4.10 -6.65 1.14
N VAL A 279 4.45 -7.33 2.24
CA VAL A 279 4.53 -6.68 3.56
C VAL A 279 5.75 -5.76 3.64
N ALA A 280 6.90 -6.19 3.12
CA ALA A 280 8.11 -5.37 3.07
C ALA A 280 7.87 -4.09 2.25
N ASP A 281 7.14 -4.18 1.14
CA ASP A 281 6.68 -3.04 0.37
C ASP A 281 5.88 -2.05 1.22
N ALA A 282 4.86 -2.55 1.92
CA ALA A 282 4.00 -1.72 2.74
C ALA A 282 4.80 -0.97 3.82
N ILE A 283 5.72 -1.66 4.50
CA ILE A 283 6.60 -1.06 5.52
C ILE A 283 7.53 -0.02 4.90
N GLY A 284 8.20 -0.35 3.80
CA GLY A 284 9.16 0.55 3.17
C GLY A 284 8.51 1.82 2.63
N TRP A 285 7.31 1.73 2.04
CA TRP A 285 6.57 2.92 1.62
C TRP A 285 6.14 3.78 2.79
N GLY A 286 5.70 3.16 3.89
CA GLY A 286 5.32 3.89 5.10
C GLY A 286 6.47 4.70 5.66
N ALA A 287 7.64 4.06 5.76
CA ALA A 287 8.86 4.71 6.22
C ALA A 287 9.28 5.87 5.30
N LEU A 288 9.31 5.64 3.98
CA LEU A 288 9.77 6.65 3.02
C LEU A 288 8.83 7.86 2.98
N TYR A 289 7.52 7.65 2.93
CA TYR A 289 6.55 8.75 2.96
C TYR A 289 6.54 9.48 4.30
N ALA A 290 6.75 8.78 5.43
CA ALA A 290 6.91 9.42 6.73
C ALA A 290 8.18 10.28 6.81
N ALA A 291 9.30 9.82 6.25
CA ALA A 291 10.53 10.61 6.20
C ALA A 291 10.39 11.86 5.31
N VAL A 292 9.73 11.71 4.15
CA VAL A 292 9.43 12.85 3.28
C VAL A 292 8.44 13.79 3.93
N ALA A 293 7.42 13.29 4.65
CA ALA A 293 6.50 14.11 5.43
C ALA A 293 7.23 14.93 6.49
N PHE A 294 8.13 14.28 7.23
CA PHE A 294 8.98 14.95 8.21
C PHE A 294 9.76 16.08 7.54
N ARG A 295 10.43 15.80 6.42
CA ARG A 295 11.26 16.81 5.77
C ARG A 295 10.47 17.93 5.12
N ALA A 296 9.42 17.61 4.37
CA ALA A 296 8.53 18.58 3.75
C ALA A 296 7.85 19.48 4.79
N SER A 297 7.64 19.00 6.03
CA SER A 297 7.04 19.82 7.09
C SER A 297 7.87 21.04 7.49
N TRP A 298 9.20 21.01 7.28
CA TRP A 298 10.07 22.15 7.55
C TRP A 298 9.90 23.30 6.55
N TYR A 299 9.39 23.02 5.34
CA TYR A 299 9.23 23.99 4.26
C TYR A 299 7.76 24.39 4.06
N GLU A 300 6.88 23.41 4.06
CA GLU A 300 5.45 23.56 3.73
C GLU A 300 4.55 23.47 4.98
N GLY A 301 5.17 23.50 6.17
CA GLY A 301 4.49 23.42 7.45
C GLY A 301 3.60 22.17 7.58
N ARG A 302 2.39 22.38 8.08
CA ARG A 302 1.44 21.27 8.32
C ARG A 302 1.02 20.54 7.04
N PHE A 303 0.99 21.21 5.88
CA PHE A 303 0.66 20.55 4.62
C PHE A 303 1.76 19.60 4.17
N GLY A 304 3.02 19.99 4.34
CA GLY A 304 4.18 19.12 4.09
C GLY A 304 4.17 17.85 4.92
N LEU A 305 3.65 17.94 6.15
CA LEU A 305 3.46 16.79 7.02
C LEU A 305 2.26 15.91 6.60
N LEU A 306 1.08 16.50 6.43
CA LEU A 306 -0.15 15.73 6.26
C LEU A 306 -0.26 15.06 4.89
N ILE A 307 0.11 15.75 3.81
CA ILE A 307 -0.15 15.27 2.46
C ILE A 307 0.57 13.94 2.17
N PRO A 308 1.86 13.75 2.46
CA PRO A 308 2.52 12.47 2.21
C PRO A 308 1.98 11.34 3.10
N LEU A 309 1.64 11.63 4.37
CA LEU A 309 1.06 10.62 5.29
C LEU A 309 -0.33 10.15 4.84
N VAL A 310 -1.16 11.08 4.34
CA VAL A 310 -2.45 10.73 3.72
C VAL A 310 -2.24 9.98 2.41
N ALA A 311 -1.27 10.40 1.58
CA ALA A 311 -0.99 9.75 0.30
C ALA A 311 -0.61 8.27 0.46
N VAL A 312 0.26 7.94 1.43
CA VAL A 312 0.64 6.55 1.70
C VAL A 312 -0.51 5.74 2.30
N THR A 313 -1.37 6.38 3.09
CA THR A 313 -2.59 5.74 3.60
C THR A 313 -3.55 5.37 2.46
N VAL A 314 -3.75 6.29 1.51
CA VAL A 314 -4.56 6.05 0.31
C VAL A 314 -3.96 4.92 -0.52
N LEU A 315 -2.63 4.87 -0.65
CA LEU A 315 -1.92 3.76 -1.31
C LEU A 315 -2.25 2.42 -0.66
N TYR A 316 -2.23 2.32 0.67
CA TYR A 316 -2.60 1.07 1.35
C TYR A 316 -4.06 0.70 1.17
N PHE A 317 -4.97 1.68 1.23
CA PHE A 317 -6.38 1.42 0.97
C PHE A 317 -6.61 0.88 -0.45
N GLN A 318 -5.87 1.39 -1.44
CA GLN A 318 -5.88 0.85 -2.79
C GLN A 318 -5.36 -0.59 -2.83
N GLY A 319 -4.25 -0.88 -2.14
CA GLY A 319 -3.72 -2.23 -1.99
C GLY A 319 -4.72 -3.20 -1.36
N ILE A 320 -5.36 -2.82 -0.25
CA ILE A 320 -6.42 -3.59 0.42
C ILE A 320 -7.54 -3.91 -0.56
N THR A 321 -8.08 -2.90 -1.24
CA THR A 321 -9.20 -3.10 -2.17
C THR A 321 -8.80 -3.97 -3.38
N LEU A 322 -7.56 -3.87 -3.86
CA LEU A 322 -7.01 -4.74 -4.90
C LEU A 322 -6.98 -6.20 -4.43
N TRP A 323 -6.46 -6.47 -3.23
CA TRP A 323 -6.35 -7.85 -2.73
C TRP A 323 -7.70 -8.47 -2.42
N VAL A 324 -8.65 -7.72 -1.85
CA VAL A 324 -10.04 -8.20 -1.71
C VAL A 324 -10.62 -8.58 -3.08
N SER A 325 -10.36 -7.77 -4.11
CA SER A 325 -10.79 -8.09 -5.48
C SER A 325 -10.13 -9.35 -6.01
N ARG A 326 -8.82 -9.53 -5.82
CA ARG A 326 -8.06 -10.71 -6.27
C ARG A 326 -8.38 -12.00 -5.51
N ILE A 327 -8.82 -11.91 -4.27
CA ILE A 327 -9.28 -13.07 -3.48
C ILE A 327 -10.64 -13.53 -3.99
N ASN A 328 -11.53 -12.58 -4.30
CA ASN A 328 -12.90 -12.86 -4.71
C ASN A 328 -13.07 -13.09 -6.23
N SER A 329 -12.07 -12.77 -7.04
CA SER A 329 -12.09 -13.04 -8.48
C SER A 329 -11.54 -14.44 -8.77
N PRO A 330 -12.13 -15.19 -9.72
CA PRO A 330 -11.51 -16.42 -10.22
C PRO A 330 -10.09 -16.13 -10.70
N ALA A 331 -9.19 -17.11 -10.59
CA ALA A 331 -7.82 -16.97 -11.06
C ALA A 331 -7.84 -16.48 -12.51
N SER A 332 -7.49 -15.22 -12.73
CA SER A 332 -7.38 -14.72 -14.09
C SER A 332 -6.23 -15.48 -14.74
N PRO A 333 -6.41 -15.99 -15.98
CA PRO A 333 -5.34 -16.62 -16.74
C PRO A 333 -4.33 -15.52 -17.08
N HIS A 334 -3.41 -15.25 -16.16
CA HIS A 334 -2.28 -14.39 -16.40
C HIS A 334 -1.29 -15.20 -17.22
N GLY A 335 -1.51 -15.20 -18.53
CA GLY A 335 -0.46 -15.54 -19.48
C GLY A 335 0.69 -14.53 -19.32
N PRO A 336 1.92 -14.92 -19.67
CA PRO A 336 3.08 -14.05 -19.51
C PRO A 336 2.85 -12.72 -20.23
N LYS A 337 3.08 -11.58 -19.55
CA LYS A 337 2.88 -10.23 -20.16
C LYS A 337 3.99 -9.86 -21.17
N GLY A 338 4.75 -10.85 -21.65
CA GLY A 338 5.84 -10.69 -22.61
C GLY A 338 7.17 -10.30 -21.97
N SER A 339 8.28 -10.55 -22.68
CA SER A 339 9.63 -10.23 -22.22
C SER A 339 9.86 -8.72 -22.06
N LEU A 340 10.86 -8.34 -21.26
CA LEU A 340 11.37 -6.97 -21.25
C LEU A 340 12.00 -6.70 -22.62
N ASN A 341 11.36 -5.89 -23.45
CA ASN A 341 11.86 -5.53 -24.77
C ASN A 341 11.83 -4.02 -24.98
N VAL A 342 12.57 -3.54 -25.97
CA VAL A 342 12.72 -2.09 -26.26
C VAL A 342 11.37 -1.43 -26.52
N GLN A 343 10.42 -2.11 -27.18
CA GLN A 343 9.10 -1.54 -27.44
C GLN A 343 8.30 -1.33 -26.14
N ARG A 344 8.32 -2.29 -25.21
CA ARG A 344 7.67 -2.19 -23.91
C ARG A 344 8.34 -1.10 -23.05
N TRP A 345 9.66 -1.02 -23.11
CA TRP A 345 10.42 0.04 -22.44
C TRP A 345 10.08 1.43 -23.00
N LEU A 346 10.01 1.61 -24.33
CA LEU A 346 9.60 2.88 -24.93
C LEU A 346 8.14 3.23 -24.60
N LYS A 347 7.24 2.24 -24.59
CA LYS A 347 5.83 2.45 -24.19
C LYS A 347 5.70 2.85 -22.73
N SER A 348 6.60 2.45 -21.84
CA SER A 348 6.53 2.85 -20.43
C SER A 348 6.73 4.35 -20.25
N LEU A 349 7.48 5.02 -21.14
CA LEU A 349 7.64 6.48 -21.12
C LEU A 349 6.30 7.21 -21.25
N LEU A 350 5.36 6.65 -22.02
CA LEU A 350 4.01 7.20 -22.17
C LEU A 350 3.14 6.96 -20.93
N ALA A 351 3.51 5.99 -20.08
CA ALA A 351 2.80 5.64 -18.85
C ALA A 351 3.14 6.58 -17.68
N ILE A 352 4.08 7.51 -17.83
CA ILE A 352 4.52 8.45 -16.77
C ILE A 352 3.35 9.23 -16.14
N TRP A 353 2.31 9.51 -16.93
CA TRP A 353 1.11 10.23 -16.49
C TRP A 353 0.24 9.43 -15.51
N ARG A 354 0.40 8.10 -15.41
CA ARG A 354 -0.38 7.25 -14.50
C ARG A 354 0.02 7.41 -13.03
N VAL A 355 1.23 7.92 -12.77
CA VAL A 355 1.85 8.11 -11.45
C VAL A 355 1.57 6.91 -10.55
N GLU A 356 2.19 5.80 -10.90
CA GLU A 356 2.06 4.55 -10.18
C GLU A 356 2.94 4.45 -8.93
N GLU A 357 2.73 3.41 -8.15
CA GLU A 357 3.47 3.22 -6.90
C GLU A 357 5.00 3.18 -7.14
N PRO A 358 5.54 2.45 -8.13
CA PRO A 358 6.96 2.50 -8.44
C PRO A 358 7.43 3.88 -8.92
N ASP A 359 6.55 4.70 -9.50
CA ASP A 359 6.91 6.03 -10.01
C ASP A 359 7.24 7.00 -8.87
N ALA A 360 6.72 6.75 -7.65
CA ALA A 360 7.03 7.54 -6.47
C ALA A 360 8.54 7.56 -6.16
N TYR A 361 9.31 6.51 -6.48
CA TYR A 361 10.76 6.53 -6.29
C TYR A 361 11.43 7.69 -7.02
N LEU A 362 11.01 7.97 -8.27
CA LEU A 362 11.54 9.08 -9.05
C LEU A 362 11.14 10.43 -8.43
N TRP A 363 9.85 10.62 -8.19
CA TRP A 363 9.33 11.92 -7.74
C TRP A 363 9.85 12.30 -6.36
N LEU A 364 9.90 11.34 -5.42
CA LEU A 364 10.48 11.56 -4.10
C LEU A 364 11.98 11.84 -4.20
N SER A 365 12.70 11.17 -5.11
CA SER A 365 14.13 11.43 -5.33
C SER A 365 14.39 12.85 -5.83
N ILE A 366 13.61 13.34 -6.79
CA ILE A 366 13.75 14.70 -7.30
C ILE A 366 13.48 15.71 -6.18
N ALA A 367 12.43 15.51 -5.38
CA ALA A 367 12.11 16.39 -4.27
C ALA A 367 13.22 16.42 -3.20
N LEU A 368 13.80 15.26 -2.88
CA LEU A 368 14.90 15.16 -1.92
C LEU A 368 16.18 15.84 -2.42
N LEU A 369 16.51 15.70 -3.71
CA LEU A 369 17.72 16.30 -4.28
C LEU A 369 17.60 17.81 -4.51
N THR A 370 16.41 18.26 -4.87
CA THR A 370 16.13 19.70 -5.10
C THR A 370 15.75 20.44 -3.83
N ASP A 371 15.51 19.71 -2.74
CA ASP A 371 15.02 20.22 -1.46
C ASP A 371 13.76 21.09 -1.60
N SER A 372 12.92 20.73 -2.58
CA SER A 372 11.71 21.46 -2.96
C SER A 372 10.52 20.51 -2.92
N TYR A 373 9.53 20.84 -2.07
CA TYR A 373 8.43 19.94 -1.76
C TYR A 373 7.07 20.41 -2.27
N GLY A 374 6.83 21.72 -2.46
CA GLY A 374 5.52 22.23 -2.89
C GLY A 374 4.96 21.57 -4.15
N TRP A 375 5.78 21.39 -5.20
CA TRP A 375 5.35 20.69 -6.42
C TRP A 375 5.07 19.21 -6.18
N LEU A 376 5.84 18.56 -5.29
CA LEU A 376 5.63 17.16 -4.92
C LEU A 376 4.29 17.00 -4.19
N LEU A 377 3.95 17.93 -3.28
CA LEU A 377 2.68 17.89 -2.57
C LEU A 377 1.50 17.96 -3.54
N TRP A 378 1.55 18.87 -4.52
CA TRP A 378 0.54 18.93 -5.59
C TRP A 378 0.47 17.64 -6.40
N LEU A 379 1.62 17.09 -6.79
CA LEU A 379 1.68 15.82 -7.50
C LEU A 379 1.02 14.69 -6.70
N LEU A 380 1.31 14.58 -5.41
CA LEU A 380 0.73 13.55 -4.53
C LEU A 380 -0.79 13.72 -4.41
N VAL A 381 -1.29 14.95 -4.23
CA VAL A 381 -2.73 15.23 -4.17
C VAL A 381 -3.43 14.86 -5.48
N VAL A 382 -2.88 15.30 -6.61
CA VAL A 382 -3.46 15.01 -7.93
C VAL A 382 -3.41 13.51 -8.24
N ALA A 383 -2.26 12.86 -8.05
CA ALA A 383 -2.09 11.44 -8.33
C ALA A 383 -3.01 10.57 -7.46
N THR A 384 -3.11 10.86 -6.16
CA THR A 384 -4.02 10.13 -5.26
C THR A 384 -5.48 10.39 -5.61
N GLY A 385 -5.86 11.64 -5.88
CA GLY A 385 -7.23 12.01 -6.30
C GLY A 385 -7.65 11.32 -7.60
N VAL A 386 -6.83 11.41 -8.65
CA VAL A 386 -7.08 10.75 -9.94
C VAL A 386 -7.19 9.24 -9.75
N ARG A 387 -6.30 8.62 -8.97
CA ARG A 387 -6.37 7.17 -8.72
C ARG A 387 -7.64 6.75 -8.00
N VAL A 388 -8.06 7.48 -6.97
CA VAL A 388 -9.32 7.20 -6.27
C VAL A 388 -10.50 7.30 -7.24
N ILE A 389 -10.55 8.34 -8.06
CA ILE A 389 -11.60 8.53 -9.07
C ILE A 389 -11.58 7.40 -10.11
N ALA A 390 -10.41 7.12 -10.71
CA ALA A 390 -10.25 6.14 -11.77
C ALA A 390 -10.59 4.72 -11.30
N ILE A 391 -10.14 4.36 -10.09
CA ILE A 391 -10.46 3.08 -9.47
C ILE A 391 -11.97 2.96 -9.28
N ASN A 392 -12.62 3.97 -8.70
CA ASN A 392 -14.07 3.98 -8.48
C ASN A 392 -14.85 3.93 -9.80
N ALA A 393 -14.39 4.64 -10.83
CA ALA A 393 -14.98 4.62 -12.17
C ALA A 393 -14.85 3.23 -12.84
N ALA A 394 -13.64 2.65 -12.87
CA ALA A 394 -13.40 1.33 -13.44
C ALA A 394 -14.23 0.23 -12.75
N ARG A 395 -14.45 0.37 -11.44
CA ARG A 395 -15.27 -0.54 -10.64
C ARG A 395 -16.76 -0.36 -10.91
N ALA A 396 -17.23 0.88 -11.05
CA ALA A 396 -18.60 1.17 -11.47
C ALA A 396 -18.89 0.61 -12.87
N LEU A 397 -17.92 0.65 -13.79
CA LEU A 397 -18.05 0.06 -15.12
C LEU A 397 -18.07 -1.47 -15.09
N ARG A 398 -17.24 -2.13 -14.28
CA ARG A 398 -17.29 -3.60 -14.12
C ARG A 398 -18.60 -4.07 -13.51
N ALA A 399 -19.21 -3.28 -12.63
CA ALA A 399 -20.54 -3.56 -12.09
C ALA A 399 -21.65 -3.45 -13.14
N LYS A 400 -21.41 -2.81 -14.30
CA LYS A 400 -22.37 -2.67 -15.40
C LYS A 400 -22.34 -3.82 -16.44
N GLY A 401 -21.44 -4.80 -16.35
CA GLY A 401 -21.39 -5.94 -17.31
C GLY A 401 -21.67 -7.30 -16.64
N PRO A 402 -22.40 -8.27 -17.27
CA PRO A 402 -22.71 -8.42 -18.71
C PRO A 402 -24.22 -8.36 -19.08
N ASP A 403 -25.07 -7.69 -18.32
CA ASP A 403 -26.52 -7.66 -18.62
C ASP A 403 -26.89 -6.82 -19.86
N LEU A 404 -26.02 -5.91 -20.31
CA LEU A 404 -26.24 -5.13 -21.54
C LEU A 404 -25.89 -5.88 -22.84
N ALA A 405 -25.13 -6.98 -22.77
CA ALA A 405 -24.82 -7.80 -23.95
C ALA A 405 -25.96 -8.76 -24.33
N LYS A 406 -27.02 -8.83 -23.53
CA LYS A 406 -28.23 -9.65 -23.79
C LYS A 406 -29.47 -8.82 -24.14
N GLN A 407 -29.32 -7.52 -24.31
CA GLN A 407 -30.43 -6.59 -24.63
C GLN A 407 -30.16 -5.78 -25.92
N GLY A 408 -29.28 -6.26 -26.80
CA GLY A 408 -29.02 -5.68 -28.11
C GLY A 408 -29.38 -6.67 -29.20
#